data_AF-A0A9D7D557-F1
#
_entry.id   AF-A0A9D7D557-F1
#
_cell.length_a   1.000
_cell.length_b   1.000
_cell.length_c   1.000
_cell.angle_alpha   90.00
_cell.angle_beta   90.00
_cell.angle_gamma   90.00
#
_symmetry.space_group_name_H-M   'P 1'
#
loop_
_entity.id
_entity.type
_entity.pdbx_description
1 polymer ?
#
loop_
_entity_poly.entity_id
_entity_poly.type
_entity_poly.pdbx_seq_one_letter_code
_entity_poly.pdbx_strand_id
1 'polypeptide(L)'
;MTAKKSPPWVLIAVLALVAVVVIGGLVVGGFVIYFMSQKDTLVAEGKAARSEGASAGRSRDRDQCVDEALLRNDACGVAAISCEVKNGMFLEGCLDTARPGRDFCVAVPRHEEIVKGSVWLQRECAKRGRAQVLSCTRLLQTVQKRCHREPAPAARE
;
A
#
# COMPACT_ATOMS: atom_id res chain seq x y z
N MET A 1 9.81 21.38 -62.84
CA MET A 1 9.67 20.74 -61.52
C MET A 1 8.64 19.63 -61.64
N THR A 2 9.04 18.36 -61.77
CA THR A 2 8.11 17.24 -61.93
C THR A 2 7.69 16.72 -60.57
N ALA A 3 6.41 16.88 -60.22
CA ALA A 3 5.83 16.29 -59.01
C ALA A 3 5.85 14.75 -59.14
N LYS A 4 6.69 14.09 -58.34
CA LYS A 4 6.77 12.63 -58.27
C LYS A 4 5.49 12.11 -57.63
N LYS A 5 4.55 11.58 -58.43
CA LYS A 5 3.35 10.88 -57.93
C LYS A 5 3.82 9.68 -57.10
N SER A 6 3.69 9.76 -55.78
CA SER A 6 3.97 8.64 -54.91
C SER A 6 3.00 7.49 -55.21
N PRO A 7 3.47 6.22 -55.17
CA PRO A 7 2.61 5.07 -55.40
C PRO A 7 1.45 5.02 -54.39
N PRO A 8 0.26 4.53 -54.78
CA PRO A 8 -0.91 4.49 -53.92
C PRO A 8 -0.69 3.66 -52.64
N TRP A 9 0.17 2.65 -52.67
CA TRP A 9 0.52 1.83 -51.50
C TRP A 9 1.28 2.62 -50.42
N VAL A 10 2.05 3.64 -50.79
CA VAL A 10 2.75 4.52 -49.83
C VAL A 10 1.75 5.35 -49.05
N LEU A 11 0.72 5.86 -49.73
CA LEU A 11 -0.35 6.63 -49.09
C LEU A 11 -1.15 5.77 -48.11
N ILE A 12 -1.46 4.52 -48.49
CA ILE A 12 -2.15 3.55 -47.63
C ILE A 12 -1.28 3.21 -46.40
N ALA A 13 0.02 2.97 -46.58
CA ALA A 13 0.93 2.67 -45.47
C ALA A 13 1.05 3.83 -44.47
N VAL A 14 1.13 5.07 -44.98
CA VAL A 14 1.16 6.28 -44.12
C VAL A 14 -0.16 6.46 -43.37
N LEU A 15 -1.30 6.27 -44.04
CA LEU A 15 -2.61 6.36 -43.38
C LEU A 15 -2.80 5.28 -42.31
N ALA A 16 -2.35 4.05 -42.55
CA ALA A 16 -2.39 2.97 -41.58
C ALA A 16 -1.54 3.29 -40.34
N LEU A 17 -0.32 3.83 -40.53
CA LEU A 17 0.55 4.23 -39.43
C LEU A 17 -0.08 5.36 -38.59
N VAL A 18 -0.65 6.38 -39.25
CA VAL A 18 -1.33 7.49 -38.56
C VAL A 18 -2.53 6.96 -37.78
N ALA A 19 -3.33 6.05 -38.35
CA ALA A 19 -4.45 5.44 -37.65
C ALA A 19 -4.00 4.68 -36.39
N VAL A 20 -2.92 3.90 -36.46
CA VAL A 20 -2.36 3.19 -35.29
C VAL A 20 -1.92 4.15 -34.20
N VAL A 21 -1.21 5.23 -34.55
CA VAL A 21 -0.75 6.24 -33.58
C VAL A 21 -1.94 6.95 -32.92
N VAL A 22 -2.95 7.32 -33.70
CA VAL A 22 -4.16 7.98 -33.18
C VAL A 22 -4.93 7.05 -32.26
N ILE A 23 -5.16 5.80 -32.66
CA ILE A 23 -5.86 4.80 -31.84
C ILE A 23 -5.07 4.52 -30.56
N GLY A 24 -3.75 4.32 -30.66
CA GLY A 24 -2.88 4.12 -29.50
C GLY A 24 -2.94 5.30 -28.53
N GLY A 25 -2.88 6.53 -29.04
CA GLY A 25 -3.02 7.74 -28.24
C GLY A 25 -4.37 7.85 -27.54
N LEU A 26 -5.47 7.50 -28.21
CA LEU A 26 -6.80 7.49 -27.62
C LEU A 26 -6.95 6.42 -26.53
N VAL A 27 -6.40 5.23 -26.73
CA VAL A 27 -6.41 4.16 -25.72
C VAL A 27 -5.62 4.57 -24.49
N VAL A 28 -4.40 5.08 -24.67
CA VAL A 28 -3.56 5.53 -23.54
C VAL A 28 -4.21 6.72 -22.82
N GLY A 29 -4.68 7.72 -23.57
CA GLY A 29 -5.35 8.90 -23.01
C GLY A 29 -6.62 8.53 -22.23
N GLY A 30 -7.46 7.65 -22.79
CA GLY A 30 -8.65 7.14 -22.12
C GLY A 30 -8.32 6.37 -20.84
N PHE A 31 -7.29 5.52 -20.88
CA PHE A 31 -6.83 4.78 -19.70
C PHE A 31 -6.32 5.72 -18.60
N VAL A 32 -5.53 6.73 -18.95
CA VAL A 32 -5.01 7.72 -17.99
C VAL A 32 -6.16 8.52 -17.35
N ILE A 33 -7.12 9.01 -18.15
CA ILE A 33 -8.26 9.78 -17.63
C ILE A 33 -9.13 8.91 -16.72
N TYR A 34 -9.42 7.67 -17.13
CA TYR A 34 -10.18 6.73 -16.32
C TYR A 34 -9.48 6.46 -14.98
N PHE A 35 -8.17 6.17 -15.00
CA PHE A 35 -7.40 5.91 -13.79
C PHE A 35 -7.30 7.15 -12.88
N MET A 36 -7.19 8.35 -13.47
CA MET A 36 -7.21 9.61 -12.72
C MET A 36 -8.57 9.93 -12.09
N SER A 37 -9.68 9.37 -12.57
CA SER A 37 -10.98 9.55 -11.92
C SER A 37 -11.15 8.66 -10.67
N GLN A 38 -10.50 7.50 -10.64
CA GLN A 38 -10.60 6.53 -9.54
C GLN A 38 -9.59 6.78 -8.41
N LYS A 39 -8.48 7.48 -8.67
CA LYS A 39 -7.49 7.78 -7.62
C LYS A 39 -8.06 8.67 -6.51
N ASP A 40 -8.97 9.59 -6.82
CA ASP A 40 -9.44 10.58 -5.84
C ASP A 40 -10.30 9.94 -4.77
N THR A 41 -11.15 8.97 -5.15
CA THR A 41 -11.94 8.18 -4.21
C THR A 41 -11.03 7.31 -3.34
N LEU A 42 -10.04 6.61 -3.93
CA LEU A 42 -9.07 5.80 -3.19
C LEU A 42 -8.24 6.62 -2.20
N VAL A 43 -7.82 7.83 -2.59
CA VAL A 43 -7.08 8.76 -1.71
C VAL A 43 -7.98 9.28 -0.60
N ALA A 44 -9.24 9.63 -0.89
CA ALA A 44 -10.20 10.07 0.10
C ALA A 44 -10.50 8.96 1.13
N GLU A 45 -10.74 7.74 0.66
CA GLU A 45 -10.96 6.57 1.51
C GLU A 45 -9.73 6.24 2.36
N GLY A 46 -8.52 6.32 1.80
CA GLY A 46 -7.28 6.13 2.54
C GLY A 46 -7.07 7.19 3.63
N LYS A 47 -7.36 8.46 3.33
CA LYS A 47 -7.34 9.55 4.33
C LYS A 47 -8.37 9.33 5.43
N ALA A 48 -9.58 8.89 5.07
CA ALA A 48 -10.63 8.58 6.04
C ALA A 48 -10.19 7.43 6.96
N ALA A 49 -9.67 6.34 6.42
CA ALA A 49 -9.17 5.20 7.20
C ALA A 49 -8.03 5.62 8.13
N ARG A 50 -7.09 6.46 7.67
CA ARG A 50 -6.01 6.98 8.51
C ARG A 50 -6.54 7.89 9.64
N SER A 51 -7.49 8.77 9.34
CA SER A 51 -8.13 9.64 10.33
C SER A 51 -8.88 8.84 11.39
N GLU A 52 -9.60 7.80 10.97
CA GLU A 52 -10.27 6.85 11.85
C GLU A 52 -9.27 6.08 12.73
N GLY A 53 -8.15 5.64 12.14
CA GLY A 53 -7.04 5.08 12.90
C GLY A 53 -6.53 6.06 13.95
N ALA A 54 -6.28 7.30 13.55
CA ALA A 54 -5.78 8.34 14.44
C ALA A 54 -6.74 8.70 15.57
N SER A 55 -8.06 8.61 15.38
CA SER A 55 -9.02 8.76 16.47
C SER A 55 -9.03 7.54 17.39
N ALA A 56 -8.97 6.33 16.81
CA ALA A 56 -8.89 5.06 17.53
C ALA A 56 -7.64 4.93 18.40
N GLY A 57 -6.50 5.47 17.97
CA GLY A 57 -5.23 5.42 18.71
C GLY A 57 -5.22 6.28 19.97
N ARG A 58 -6.00 7.37 20.06
CA ARG A 58 -5.94 8.30 21.22
C ARG A 58 -6.24 7.65 22.56
N SER A 59 -7.03 6.57 22.56
CA SER A 59 -7.43 5.82 23.75
C SER A 59 -6.79 4.43 23.83
N ARG A 60 -5.88 4.09 22.90
CA ARG A 60 -5.31 2.76 22.76
C ARG A 60 -3.79 2.75 22.86
N ASP A 61 -3.26 1.60 23.23
CA ASP A 61 -1.83 1.31 23.14
C ASP A 61 -1.49 0.75 21.75
N ARG A 62 -0.20 0.83 21.37
CA ARG A 62 0.25 0.38 20.04
C ARG A 62 -0.06 -1.09 19.73
N ASP A 63 -0.01 -1.97 20.73
CA ASP A 63 -0.40 -3.38 20.56
C ASP A 63 -1.89 -3.54 20.23
N GLN A 64 -2.75 -2.76 20.89
CA GLN A 64 -4.19 -2.77 20.63
C GLN A 64 -4.52 -2.25 19.23
N CYS A 65 -3.75 -1.30 18.70
CA CYS A 65 -3.88 -0.86 17.31
C CYS A 65 -3.57 -1.99 16.32
N VAL A 66 -2.52 -2.77 16.59
CA VAL A 66 -2.14 -3.91 15.75
C VAL A 66 -3.23 -4.98 15.78
N ASP A 67 -3.73 -5.31 16.97
CA ASP A 67 -4.76 -6.34 17.14
C ASP A 67 -6.08 -5.95 16.46
N GLU A 68 -6.51 -4.70 16.61
CA GLU A 68 -7.70 -4.15 15.94
C GLU A 68 -7.54 -4.17 14.42
N ALA A 69 -6.39 -3.73 13.90
CA ALA A 69 -6.15 -3.71 12.47
C ALA A 69 -6.13 -5.13 11.88
N LEU A 70 -5.57 -6.11 12.60
CA LEU A 70 -5.61 -7.52 12.20
C LEU A 70 -7.02 -8.09 12.22
N LEU A 71 -7.82 -7.78 13.25
CA LEU A 71 -9.21 -8.19 13.35
C LEU A 71 -10.04 -7.67 12.15
N ARG A 72 -9.86 -6.39 11.81
CA ARG A 72 -10.51 -5.76 10.65
C ARG A 72 -10.06 -6.40 9.33
N ASN A 73 -8.79 -6.81 9.26
CA ASN A 73 -8.23 -7.44 8.08
C ASN A 73 -8.71 -8.87 7.87
N ASP A 74 -8.97 -9.62 8.94
CA ASP A 74 -9.56 -10.95 8.86
C ASP A 74 -10.98 -10.90 8.28
N ALA A 75 -11.72 -9.82 8.54
CA ALA A 75 -13.07 -9.59 8.00
C ALA A 75 -13.10 -9.26 6.49
N CYS A 76 -11.97 -8.88 5.89
CA CYS A 76 -11.88 -8.47 4.49
C CYS A 76 -11.94 -9.62 3.47
N GLY A 77 -11.72 -10.87 3.91
CA GLY A 77 -11.58 -12.02 3.01
C GLY A 77 -10.31 -12.00 2.15
N VAL A 78 -10.03 -13.11 1.46
CA VAL A 78 -8.71 -13.41 0.86
C VAL A 78 -8.39 -12.60 -0.42
N ALA A 79 -9.39 -11.98 -1.06
CA ALA A 79 -9.25 -11.32 -2.36
C ALA A 79 -9.34 -9.78 -2.31
N ALA A 80 -9.60 -9.18 -1.14
CA ALA A 80 -9.86 -7.76 -1.02
C ALA A 80 -8.59 -6.95 -0.73
N ILE A 81 -7.71 -6.82 -1.73
CA ILE A 81 -6.46 -6.03 -1.62
C ILE A 81 -6.75 -4.59 -1.18
N SER A 82 -7.82 -3.98 -1.69
CA SER A 82 -8.24 -2.63 -1.29
C SER A 82 -8.57 -2.53 0.20
N CYS A 83 -9.14 -3.58 0.79
CA CYS A 83 -9.47 -3.66 2.20
C CYS A 83 -8.20 -3.80 3.05
N GLU A 84 -7.24 -4.62 2.60
CA GLU A 84 -5.91 -4.73 3.24
C GLU A 84 -5.18 -3.38 3.29
N VAL A 85 -5.20 -2.63 2.17
CA VAL A 85 -4.61 -1.29 2.10
C VAL A 85 -5.30 -0.32 3.06
N LYS A 86 -6.64 -0.33 3.12
CA LYS A 86 -7.40 0.51 4.08
C LYS A 86 -7.05 0.17 5.53
N ASN A 87 -6.94 -1.10 5.88
CA ASN A 87 -6.54 -1.52 7.22
C ASN A 87 -5.08 -1.17 7.54
N GLY A 88 -4.20 -1.18 6.54
CA GLY A 88 -2.84 -0.65 6.67
C GLY A 88 -2.81 0.85 6.98
N MET A 89 -3.64 1.64 6.29
CA MET A 89 -3.78 3.08 6.55
C MET A 89 -4.39 3.38 7.92
N PHE A 90 -5.40 2.58 8.32
CA PHE A 90 -5.96 2.62 9.67
C PHE A 90 -4.88 2.33 10.73
N LEU A 91 -4.11 1.26 10.54
CA LEU A 91 -3.03 0.91 11.47
C LEU A 91 -1.99 2.03 11.57
N GLU A 92 -1.58 2.61 10.45
CA GLU A 92 -0.62 3.72 10.44
C GLU A 92 -1.15 4.92 11.24
N GLY A 93 -2.40 5.34 11.00
CA GLY A 93 -3.03 6.41 11.76
C GLY A 93 -3.17 6.08 13.25
N CYS A 94 -3.50 4.84 13.58
CA CYS A 94 -3.63 4.39 14.97
C CYS A 94 -2.28 4.44 15.69
N LEU A 95 -1.20 3.94 15.06
CA LEU A 95 0.14 3.98 15.63
C LEU A 95 0.69 5.41 15.77
N ASP A 96 0.24 6.36 14.95
CA ASP A 96 0.63 7.77 15.03
C ASP A 96 0.13 8.45 16.31
N THR A 97 -1.04 8.06 16.83
CA THR A 97 -1.66 8.70 18.00
C THR A 97 -1.74 7.79 19.23
N ALA A 98 -1.46 6.50 19.07
CA ALA A 98 -1.42 5.53 20.15
C ALA A 98 -0.35 5.85 21.19
N ARG A 99 -0.64 5.48 22.43
CA ARG A 99 0.32 5.62 23.53
C ARG A 99 1.58 4.81 23.22
N PRO A 100 2.77 5.42 23.28
CA PRO A 100 4.01 4.70 23.03
C PRO A 100 4.25 3.67 24.13
N GLY A 101 4.26 2.39 23.75
CA GLY A 101 4.75 1.32 24.61
C GLY A 101 6.28 1.35 24.64
N ARG A 102 6.89 1.26 25.83
CA ARG A 102 8.35 1.31 26.00
C ARG A 102 9.09 0.27 25.15
N ASP A 103 8.48 -0.89 24.93
CA ASP A 103 9.14 -2.05 24.30
C ASP A 103 8.59 -2.40 22.91
N PHE A 104 7.66 -1.59 22.37
CA PHE A 104 6.93 -1.91 21.14
C PHE A 104 7.85 -2.10 19.92
N CYS A 105 8.89 -1.27 19.79
CA CYS A 105 9.84 -1.34 18.68
C CYS A 105 11.13 -2.09 19.00
N VAL A 106 11.33 -2.58 20.24
CA VAL A 106 12.61 -3.18 20.67
C VAL A 106 12.89 -4.50 19.97
N ALA A 107 11.86 -5.33 19.80
CA ALA A 107 11.99 -6.64 19.16
C ALA A 107 11.78 -6.60 17.63
N VAL A 108 11.58 -5.42 17.04
CA VAL A 108 11.22 -5.26 15.63
C VAL A 108 12.50 -5.20 14.78
N PRO A 109 12.79 -6.21 13.94
CA PRO A 109 14.00 -6.22 13.13
C PRO A 109 13.95 -5.15 12.05
N ARG A 110 15.13 -4.77 11.54
CA ARG A 110 15.25 -3.78 10.46
C ARG A 110 14.69 -4.31 9.14
N HIS A 111 14.25 -3.38 8.29
CA HIS A 111 13.69 -3.75 7.00
C HIS A 111 14.75 -4.40 6.09
N GLU A 112 16.01 -3.98 6.20
CA GLU A 112 17.15 -4.59 5.52
C GLU A 112 17.49 -6.01 6.00
N GLU A 113 17.06 -6.40 7.20
CA GLU A 113 17.29 -7.75 7.75
C GLU A 113 16.21 -8.72 7.28
N ILE A 114 16.08 -8.91 5.96
CA ILE A 114 14.99 -9.69 5.30
C ILE A 114 14.67 -10.99 6.04
N VAL A 115 15.69 -11.82 6.32
CA VAL A 115 15.51 -13.13 6.98
C VAL A 115 14.95 -12.97 8.40
N LYS A 116 15.52 -12.07 9.21
CA LYS A 116 15.04 -11.83 10.58
C LYS A 116 13.65 -11.20 10.57
N GLY A 117 13.38 -10.31 9.61
CA GLY A 117 12.09 -9.71 9.33
C GLY A 117 11.01 -10.76 9.09
N SER A 118 11.22 -11.66 8.12
CA SER A 118 10.26 -12.72 7.82
C SER A 118 10.00 -13.64 9.02
N VAL A 119 11.05 -14.04 9.74
CA VAL A 119 10.91 -14.90 10.93
C VAL A 119 10.19 -14.16 12.07
N TRP A 120 10.45 -12.87 12.25
CA TRP A 120 9.73 -12.05 13.21
C TRP A 120 8.25 -11.92 12.86
N LEU A 121 7.92 -11.58 11.60
CA LEU A 121 6.54 -11.48 11.12
C LEU A 121 5.75 -12.76 11.37
N GLN A 122 6.34 -13.92 11.03
CA GLN A 122 5.69 -15.22 11.27
C GLN A 122 5.47 -15.50 12.76
N ARG A 123 6.49 -15.26 13.60
CA ARG A 123 6.36 -15.45 15.06
C ARG A 123 5.31 -14.51 15.66
N GLU A 124 5.28 -13.26 15.22
CA GLU A 124 4.39 -12.25 15.76
C GLU A 124 2.93 -12.47 15.34
N CYS A 125 2.72 -12.95 14.10
CA CYS A 125 1.43 -13.47 13.66
C CYS A 125 1.03 -14.74 14.43
N ALA A 126 1.96 -15.68 14.66
CA ALA A 126 1.69 -16.90 15.39
C ALA A 126 1.27 -16.64 16.86
N LYS A 127 1.94 -15.71 17.55
CA LYS A 127 1.55 -15.25 18.90
C LYS A 127 0.11 -14.72 18.95
N ARG A 128 -0.37 -14.14 17.86
CA ARG A 128 -1.72 -13.60 17.69
C ARG A 128 -2.71 -14.59 17.07
N GLY A 129 -2.37 -15.88 17.04
CA GLY A 129 -3.24 -16.95 16.51
C GLY A 129 -3.38 -16.95 14.98
N ARG A 130 -2.48 -16.26 14.25
CA ARG A 130 -2.56 -16.01 12.79
C ARG A 130 -1.38 -16.56 12.01
N ALA A 131 -0.78 -17.66 12.47
CA ALA A 131 0.48 -18.21 11.92
C ALA A 131 0.44 -18.48 10.40
N GLN A 132 -0.72 -18.83 9.85
CA GLN A 132 -0.91 -19.21 8.44
C GLN A 132 -1.50 -18.06 7.59
N VAL A 133 -1.71 -16.89 8.17
CA VAL A 133 -2.46 -15.79 7.52
C VAL A 133 -1.47 -14.83 6.85
N LEU A 134 -1.36 -14.92 5.52
CA LEU A 134 -0.51 -14.03 4.70
C LEU A 134 -0.81 -12.54 4.95
N SER A 135 -2.09 -12.19 5.11
CA SER A 135 -2.53 -10.82 5.32
C SER A 135 -2.04 -10.24 6.66
N CYS A 136 -1.80 -11.09 7.67
CA CYS A 136 -1.17 -10.67 8.92
C CYS A 136 0.29 -10.24 8.69
N THR A 137 1.06 -11.03 7.95
CA THR A 137 2.48 -10.71 7.68
C THR A 137 2.64 -9.42 6.89
N ARG A 138 1.75 -9.14 5.94
CA ARG A 138 1.77 -7.89 5.17
C ARG A 138 1.39 -6.68 6.03
N LEU A 139 0.36 -6.81 6.86
CA LEU A 139 -0.07 -5.73 7.74
C LEU A 139 1.02 -5.35 8.76
N LEU A 140 1.74 -6.34 9.30
CA LEU A 140 2.85 -6.12 10.22
C LEU A 140 4.08 -5.47 9.58
N GLN A 141 4.20 -5.43 8.25
CA GLN A 141 5.24 -4.62 7.60
C GLN A 141 5.05 -3.12 7.88
N THR A 142 3.82 -2.67 8.11
CA THR A 142 3.53 -1.28 8.53
C THR A 142 4.15 -0.98 9.90
N VAL A 143 4.17 -1.96 10.82
CA VAL A 143 4.82 -1.83 12.12
C VAL A 143 6.33 -1.68 11.96
N GLN A 144 6.96 -2.50 11.11
CA GLN A 144 8.39 -2.37 10.80
C GLN A 144 8.70 -0.97 10.25
N LYS A 145 7.94 -0.53 9.23
CA LYS A 145 8.12 0.81 8.65
C LYS A 145 7.99 1.92 9.69
N ARG A 146 7.04 1.82 10.63
CA ARG A 146 6.86 2.82 11.70
C ARG A 146 8.05 2.84 12.65
N CYS A 147 8.48 1.68 13.13
CA CYS A 147 9.58 1.57 14.09
C CYS A 147 10.93 2.05 13.55
N HIS A 148 11.15 1.99 12.23
CA HIS A 148 12.38 2.52 11.60
C HIS A 148 12.26 3.97 11.13
N ARG A 149 11.06 4.56 11.22
CA ARG A 149 10.83 5.99 10.95
C ARG A 149 10.94 6.84 12.22
N GLU A 150 10.68 6.24 13.39
CA GLU A 150 11.04 6.82 14.69
C GLU A 150 12.53 6.56 14.96
N PRO A 151 13.34 7.57 15.34
CA PRO A 151 14.69 7.32 15.81
C PRO A 151 14.63 6.42 17.04
N ALA A 152 15.41 5.35 17.05
CA ALA A 152 15.47 4.42 18.18
C ALA A 152 15.66 5.19 19.49
N PRO A 153 14.95 4.84 20.58
CA PRO A 153 15.21 5.46 21.87
C PRO A 153 16.69 5.24 22.19
N ALA A 154 17.43 6.34 22.38
CA ALA A 154 18.85 6.31 22.70
C ALA A 154 19.08 5.28 23.81
N ALA A 155 19.90 4.27 23.53
CA ALA A 155 20.41 3.36 24.53
C ALA A 155 21.03 4.24 25.64
N ARG A 156 20.40 4.24 26.82
CA ARG A 156 21.00 4.87 27.99
C ARG A 156 22.08 3.91 28.48
N GLU A 157 23.34 4.31 28.30
CA GLU A 157 24.48 3.80 29.06
C GLU A 157 24.35 4.16 30.54
#